data_AF-A0A925X0F5-F1
#
_entry.id   AF-A0A925X0F5-F1
#
_cell.length_a   1.000
_cell.length_b   1.000
_cell.length_c   1.000
_cell.angle_alpha   90.00
_cell.angle_beta   90.00
_cell.angle_gamma   90.00
#
_symmetry.space_group_name_H-M   'P 1'
#
loop_
_entity.id
_entity.type
_entity.pdbx_description
1 polymer ?
#
loop_
_entity_poly.entity_id
_entity_poly.type
_entity_poly.pdbx_seq_one_letter_code
_entity_poly.pdbx_strand_id
1 'polypeptide(L)'
;MDAEHAFKTTEQTLAGRTDEAAVAERARAEEELEGAKRRYNESVAGGENTAATRLANYVSLFSGGNLSQSTIFGLGVMPYISASIIFQLLGTVVPSLEKMQKEGETGRKKIQEWTRYATVPLALIQGVFWLSYMHKGTGTPLVQPAFMGDHSLAFWVVGLSALTAGCVFLMWLGEQIDEYGLGNGVSLIILAGIVARMPAAIVQLYELADFGQNAQPYSMTPGKILFLVASFIFVVSGSILITQAQRRIPIQQAKQTRGRRVYGGSKQYLPLRVNHGGVMPIIFAQSLMLFPGVFFGWLNGVMHANNRDPGFFTRAVEFLNVEFGRGAFIY
;
A
#
# COMPACT_ATOMS: atom_id res chain seq x y z
N MET A 1 16.05 -5.44 -19.49
CA MET A 1 17.25 -4.85 -20.13
C MET A 1 17.65 -5.62 -21.40
N ASP A 2 17.29 -6.90 -21.56
CA ASP A 2 17.74 -7.69 -22.72
C ASP A 2 16.96 -7.44 -24.03
N ALA A 3 15.69 -7.03 -23.97
CA ALA A 3 14.87 -6.80 -25.17
C ALA A 3 15.28 -5.54 -25.98
N GLU A 4 15.68 -4.48 -25.29
CA GLU A 4 16.09 -3.21 -25.92
C GLU A 4 17.48 -3.31 -26.56
N HIS A 5 18.35 -4.16 -26.00
CA HIS A 5 19.68 -4.44 -26.54
C HIS A 5 19.61 -5.37 -27.76
N ALA A 6 18.67 -6.32 -27.77
CA ALA A 6 18.35 -7.12 -28.94
C ALA A 6 17.84 -6.24 -30.09
N PHE A 7 16.94 -5.29 -29.80
CA PHE A 7 16.38 -4.36 -30.79
C PHE A 7 17.46 -3.51 -31.49
N LYS A 8 18.41 -2.94 -30.74
CA LYS A 8 19.52 -2.15 -31.31
C LYS A 8 20.49 -2.99 -32.15
N THR A 9 20.68 -4.26 -31.79
CA THR A 9 21.55 -5.18 -32.53
C THR A 9 20.91 -5.60 -33.86
N THR A 10 19.58 -5.79 -33.87
CA THR A 10 18.81 -6.09 -35.08
C THR A 10 18.75 -4.87 -36.02
N GLU A 11 18.58 -3.65 -35.51
CA GLU A 11 18.60 -2.41 -36.31
C GLU A 11 19.92 -2.20 -37.07
N GLN A 12 21.07 -2.46 -36.43
CA GLN A 12 22.37 -2.31 -37.07
C GLN A 12 22.64 -3.34 -38.18
N THR A 13 21.95 -4.48 -38.14
CA THR A 13 22.08 -5.56 -39.13
C THR A 13 21.22 -5.31 -40.38
N LEU A 14 20.29 -4.35 -40.33
CA LEU A 14 19.24 -4.14 -41.33
C LEU A 14 19.52 -3.03 -42.35
N ALA A 15 20.67 -2.36 -42.31
CA ALA A 15 21.00 -1.26 -43.24
C ALA A 15 21.25 -1.67 -44.70
N GLY A 16 21.04 -2.94 -45.08
CA GLY A 16 21.41 -3.44 -46.42
C GLY A 16 20.56 -4.58 -47.00
N ARG A 17 19.34 -4.83 -46.54
CA ARG A 17 18.50 -5.91 -47.10
C ARG A 17 17.11 -5.42 -47.49
N THR A 18 16.71 -5.83 -48.70
CA THR A 18 15.48 -5.53 -49.45
C THR A 18 14.21 -5.49 -48.59
N ASP A 19 13.40 -4.46 -48.83
CA ASP A 19 12.31 -3.95 -47.98
C ASP A 19 11.28 -4.99 -47.50
N GLU A 20 11.00 -6.06 -48.25
CA GLU A 20 9.98 -7.05 -47.87
C GLU A 20 10.41 -7.97 -46.72
N ALA A 21 11.70 -8.35 -46.65
CA ALA A 21 12.21 -9.21 -45.59
C ALA A 21 12.30 -8.44 -44.25
N ALA A 22 12.68 -7.16 -44.32
CA ALA A 22 12.73 -6.27 -43.16
C ALA A 22 11.34 -5.99 -42.59
N VAL A 23 10.32 -5.85 -43.44
CA VAL A 23 8.92 -5.67 -43.00
C VAL A 23 8.37 -6.94 -42.34
N ALA A 24 8.65 -8.12 -42.92
CA ALA A 24 8.21 -9.39 -42.34
C ALA A 24 8.89 -9.69 -40.98
N GLU A 25 10.17 -9.34 -40.83
CA GLU A 25 10.91 -9.52 -39.58
C GLU A 25 10.52 -8.49 -38.51
N ARG A 26 10.18 -7.25 -38.91
CA ARG A 26 9.57 -6.24 -38.03
C ARG A 26 8.20 -6.66 -37.50
N ALA A 27 7.35 -7.22 -38.38
CA ALA A 27 6.04 -7.74 -37.97
C ALA A 27 6.16 -8.90 -36.97
N ARG A 28 7.15 -9.78 -37.15
CA ARG A 28 7.45 -10.85 -36.18
C ARG A 28 7.98 -10.31 -34.86
N ALA A 29 8.86 -9.30 -34.90
CA ALA A 29 9.38 -8.66 -33.68
C ALA A 29 8.28 -7.93 -32.90
N GLU A 30 7.32 -7.30 -33.59
CA GLU A 30 6.14 -6.69 -32.96
C GLU A 30 5.21 -7.75 -32.34
N GLU A 31 4.98 -8.87 -33.02
CA GLU A 31 4.18 -9.98 -32.50
C GLU A 31 4.83 -10.63 -31.25
N GLU A 32 6.15 -10.80 -31.27
CA GLU A 32 6.90 -11.29 -30.10
C GLU A 32 6.87 -10.29 -28.94
N LEU A 33 6.94 -8.99 -29.22
CA LEU A 33 6.84 -7.93 -28.22
C LEU A 33 5.42 -7.87 -27.60
N GLU A 34 4.38 -7.96 -28.42
CA GLU A 34 2.99 -8.06 -27.95
C GLU A 34 2.76 -9.33 -27.12
N GLY A 35 3.29 -10.46 -27.57
CA GLY A 35 3.26 -11.73 -26.83
C GLY A 35 4.04 -11.66 -25.51
N ALA A 36 5.16 -10.94 -25.46
CA ALA A 36 5.91 -10.69 -24.23
C ALA A 36 5.17 -9.75 -23.27
N LYS A 37 4.53 -8.69 -23.78
CA LYS A 37 3.67 -7.78 -23.00
C LYS A 37 2.44 -8.50 -22.45
N ARG A 38 1.82 -9.40 -23.22
CA ARG A 38 0.72 -10.26 -22.76
C ARG A 38 1.16 -11.20 -21.66
N ARG A 39 2.28 -11.91 -21.83
CA ARG A 39 2.84 -12.80 -20.79
C ARG A 39 3.25 -12.04 -19.52
N TYR A 40 3.74 -10.81 -19.65
CA TYR A 40 4.03 -9.94 -18.52
C TYR A 40 2.75 -9.47 -17.80
N ASN A 41 1.73 -9.04 -18.54
CA ASN A 41 0.45 -8.64 -17.95
C ASN A 41 -0.30 -9.83 -17.34
N GLU A 42 -0.22 -11.02 -17.93
CA GLU A 42 -0.77 -12.26 -17.39
C GLU A 42 -0.02 -12.75 -16.15
N SER A 43 1.29 -12.55 -16.03
CA SER A 43 2.03 -12.87 -14.79
C SER A 43 1.75 -11.86 -13.68
N VAL A 44 1.47 -10.60 -14.02
CA VAL A 44 1.05 -9.56 -13.07
C VAL A 44 -0.42 -9.73 -12.65
N ALA A 45 -1.30 -10.16 -13.56
CA ALA A 45 -2.73 -10.37 -13.28
C ALA A 45 -3.04 -11.77 -12.72
N GLY A 46 -2.21 -12.77 -13.03
CA GLY A 46 -2.37 -14.18 -12.66
C GLY A 46 -1.39 -14.66 -11.58
N GLY A 47 -0.62 -13.77 -10.96
CA GLY A 47 0.27 -14.12 -9.87
C GLY A 47 -0.49 -14.82 -8.75
N GLU A 48 -0.11 -16.08 -8.47
CA GLU A 48 -0.69 -16.91 -7.42
C GLU A 48 -1.02 -16.11 -6.16
N ASN A 49 -2.17 -16.43 -5.57
CA ASN A 49 -2.79 -15.83 -4.39
C ASN A 49 -1.98 -16.06 -3.08
N THR A 50 -0.65 -16.08 -3.14
CA THR A 50 0.23 -16.23 -2.00
C THR A 50 0.17 -14.98 -1.10
N ALA A 51 0.20 -15.17 0.23
CA ALA A 51 0.23 -14.05 1.20
C ALA A 51 1.31 -13.02 0.90
N ALA A 52 2.44 -13.48 0.36
CA ALA A 52 3.56 -12.62 0.02
C ALA A 52 3.26 -11.71 -1.20
N THR A 53 2.53 -12.18 -2.21
CA THR A 53 2.01 -11.35 -3.32
C THR A 53 1.00 -10.31 -2.82
N ARG A 54 0.16 -10.68 -1.84
CA ARG A 54 -0.77 -9.73 -1.20
C ARG A 54 0.01 -8.64 -0.45
N LEU A 55 0.95 -9.01 0.42
CA LEU A 55 1.85 -8.08 1.11
C LEU A 55 2.60 -7.18 0.13
N ALA A 56 3.16 -7.75 -0.94
CA ALA A 56 3.85 -7.05 -2.01
C ALA A 56 3.01 -5.95 -2.64
N ASN A 57 1.77 -6.27 -3.02
CA ASN A 57 0.86 -5.30 -3.59
C ASN A 57 0.52 -4.18 -2.61
N TYR A 58 0.29 -4.46 -1.33
CA TYR A 58 -0.02 -3.41 -0.34
C TYR A 58 1.19 -2.56 0.04
N VAL A 59 2.34 -3.19 0.22
CA VAL A 59 3.60 -2.51 0.48
C VAL A 59 3.92 -1.57 -0.68
N SER A 60 3.70 -1.99 -1.94
CA SER A 60 3.85 -1.10 -3.10
C SER A 60 2.92 0.12 -3.04
N LEU A 61 1.70 -0.04 -2.54
CA LEU A 61 0.71 1.06 -2.44
C LEU A 61 1.13 2.10 -1.42
N PHE A 62 1.79 1.68 -0.33
CA PHE A 62 2.23 2.56 0.74
C PHE A 62 3.69 3.05 0.62
N SER A 63 4.55 2.34 -0.11
CA SER A 63 5.94 2.75 -0.36
C SER A 63 6.10 3.66 -1.58
N GLY A 64 5.04 3.87 -2.37
CA GLY A 64 5.03 4.76 -3.53
C GLY A 64 5.80 4.23 -4.75
N GLY A 65 6.34 3.01 -4.70
CA GLY A 65 7.16 2.41 -5.76
C GLY A 65 6.48 1.25 -6.50
N ASN A 66 6.95 0.98 -7.73
CA ASN A 66 6.62 -0.22 -8.48
C ASN A 66 7.44 -1.41 -7.91
N LEU A 67 6.82 -2.58 -7.76
CA LEU A 67 7.48 -3.82 -7.28
C LEU A 67 8.72 -4.20 -8.10
N SER A 68 8.79 -3.75 -9.35
CA SER A 68 9.91 -3.97 -10.26
C SER A 68 11.18 -3.18 -9.93
N GLN A 69 11.11 -2.16 -9.06
CA GLN A 69 12.28 -1.43 -8.59
C GLN A 69 12.47 -1.70 -7.10
N SER A 70 13.44 -2.55 -6.78
CA SER A 70 13.88 -2.76 -5.40
C SER A 70 14.41 -1.44 -4.85
N THR A 71 13.60 -0.75 -4.03
CA THR A 71 13.96 0.54 -3.43
C THR A 71 14.39 0.33 -1.98
N ILE A 72 15.26 1.22 -1.49
CA ILE A 72 15.67 1.28 -0.07
C ILE A 72 14.44 1.49 0.84
N PHE A 73 13.36 2.07 0.30
CA PHE A 73 12.07 2.25 0.96
C PHE A 73 11.10 1.11 0.73
N GLY A 74 11.58 -0.09 0.39
CA GLY A 74 10.76 -1.24 0.01
C GLY A 74 9.61 -1.51 0.98
N LEU A 75 9.84 -1.49 2.31
CA LEU A 75 8.81 -1.68 3.35
C LEU A 75 7.93 -0.45 3.63
N GLY A 76 8.35 0.74 3.19
CA GLY A 76 7.70 2.02 3.48
C GLY A 76 7.57 2.31 4.98
N VAL A 77 6.45 2.96 5.33
CA VAL A 77 6.04 3.27 6.72
C VAL A 77 5.24 2.14 7.39
N MET A 78 5.08 0.99 6.73
CA MET A 78 4.20 -0.09 7.20
C MET A 78 4.58 -0.68 8.57
N PRO A 79 5.87 -0.95 8.88
CA PRO A 79 6.24 -1.48 10.20
C PRO A 79 5.85 -0.54 11.35
N TYR A 80 5.98 0.77 11.13
CA TYR A 80 5.58 1.79 12.10
C TYR A 80 4.05 1.85 12.26
N ILE A 81 3.31 1.82 11.15
CA ILE A 81 1.84 1.79 11.18
C ILE A 81 1.36 0.57 11.96
N SER A 82 1.92 -0.62 11.68
CA SER A 82 1.59 -1.84 12.42
C SER A 82 1.87 -1.71 13.92
N ALA A 83 3.03 -1.16 14.30
CA ALA A 83 3.36 -0.90 15.71
C ALA A 83 2.34 0.04 16.38
N SER A 84 1.98 1.14 15.71
CA SER A 84 1.05 2.13 16.26
C SER A 84 -0.34 1.54 16.50
N ILE A 85 -0.78 0.66 15.60
CA ILE A 85 -2.07 -0.04 15.66
C ILE A 85 -2.06 -1.07 16.80
N ILE A 86 -0.95 -1.79 16.99
CA ILE A 86 -0.78 -2.71 18.11
C ILE A 86 -0.94 -1.96 19.44
N PHE A 87 -0.29 -0.82 19.62
CA PHE A 87 -0.42 -0.04 20.86
C PHE A 87 -1.79 0.62 21.03
N GLN A 88 -2.46 1.01 19.94
CA GLN A 88 -3.84 1.50 20.00
C GLN A 88 -4.80 0.41 20.49
N LEU A 89 -4.69 -0.80 19.95
CA LEU A 89 -5.48 -1.95 20.39
C LEU A 89 -5.14 -2.35 21.82
N LEU A 90 -3.86 -2.43 22.15
CA LEU A 90 -3.40 -2.80 23.49
C LEU A 90 -3.88 -1.79 24.55
N GLY A 91 -3.98 -0.51 24.19
CA GLY A 91 -4.54 0.53 25.06
C GLY A 91 -6.01 0.33 25.42
N THR A 92 -6.80 -0.30 24.54
CA THR A 92 -8.21 -0.63 24.84
C THR A 92 -8.37 -1.90 25.65
N VAL A 93 -7.40 -2.82 25.59
CA VAL A 93 -7.47 -4.13 26.27
C VAL A 93 -6.78 -4.08 27.64
N VAL A 94 -5.70 -3.30 27.77
CA VAL A 94 -4.88 -3.24 28.97
C VAL A 94 -5.16 -1.94 29.74
N PRO A 95 -5.75 -2.01 30.95
CA PRO A 95 -6.19 -0.82 31.69
C PRO A 95 -5.03 0.08 32.14
N SER A 96 -3.81 -0.46 32.25
CA SER A 96 -2.61 0.33 32.54
C SER A 96 -2.27 1.30 31.40
N LEU A 97 -2.31 0.81 30.16
CA LEU A 97 -2.08 1.61 28.96
C LEU A 97 -3.22 2.59 28.71
N GLU A 98 -4.46 2.20 29.00
CA GLU A 98 -5.63 3.10 28.93
C GLU A 98 -5.47 4.31 29.86
N LYS A 99 -4.96 4.10 31.08
CA LYS A 99 -4.66 5.19 32.03
C LYS A 99 -3.58 6.12 31.48
N MET A 100 -2.50 5.57 30.92
CA MET A 100 -1.46 6.37 30.26
C MET A 100 -2.00 7.18 29.08
N GLN A 101 -2.94 6.65 28.29
CA GLN A 101 -3.59 7.42 27.22
C GLN A 101 -4.44 8.58 27.77
N LYS A 102 -4.99 8.45 28.99
CA LYS A 102 -5.78 9.47 29.68
C LYS A 102 -4.94 10.50 30.44
N GLU A 103 -3.66 10.24 30.69
CA GLU A 103 -2.70 11.17 31.33
C GLU A 103 -2.32 12.37 30.42
N GLY A 104 -2.83 12.43 29.19
CA GLY A 104 -2.67 13.57 28.30
C GLY A 104 -1.43 13.47 27.42
N GLU A 105 -0.70 14.58 27.25
CA GLU A 105 0.40 14.67 26.30
C GLU A 105 1.61 13.81 26.71
N THR A 106 1.95 13.80 28.00
CA THR A 106 3.08 13.03 28.54
C THR A 106 2.89 11.52 28.31
N GLY A 107 1.69 11.00 28.57
CA GLY A 107 1.39 9.59 28.35
C GLY A 107 1.35 9.21 26.87
N ARG A 108 0.84 10.10 26.00
CA ARG A 108 0.89 9.91 24.53
C ARG A 108 2.32 9.86 24.00
N LYS A 109 3.21 10.73 24.48
CA LYS A 109 4.65 10.69 24.14
C LYS A 109 5.29 9.37 24.56
N LYS A 110 4.95 8.86 25.75
CA LYS A 110 5.48 7.57 26.22
C LYS A 110 5.04 6.38 25.35
N ILE A 111 3.78 6.38 24.91
CA ILE A 111 3.27 5.35 23.99
C ILE A 111 3.96 5.45 22.62
N GLN A 112 4.25 6.66 22.15
CA GLN A 112 5.01 6.88 20.91
C GLN A 112 6.44 6.34 21.04
N GLU A 113 7.13 6.56 22.17
CA GLU A 113 8.45 5.95 22.43
C GLU A 113 8.40 4.42 22.34
N TRP A 114 7.38 3.80 22.96
CA TRP A 114 7.21 2.34 22.90
C TRP A 114 6.89 1.85 21.49
N THR A 115 6.10 2.63 20.74
CA THR A 115 5.79 2.37 19.33
C THR A 115 7.05 2.39 18.48
N ARG A 116 7.93 3.38 18.71
CA ARG A 116 9.24 3.49 18.04
C ARG A 116 10.12 2.29 18.33
N TYR A 117 10.19 1.84 19.59
CA TYR A 117 10.96 0.65 19.95
C TYR A 117 10.39 -0.65 19.38
N ALA A 118 9.06 -0.78 19.25
CA ALA A 118 8.44 -1.94 18.63
C ALA A 118 8.59 -1.94 17.10
N THR A 119 8.71 -0.77 16.48
CA THR A 119 8.84 -0.63 15.02
C THR A 119 10.10 -1.30 14.49
N VAL A 120 11.24 -1.17 15.19
CA VAL A 120 12.53 -1.73 14.76
C VAL A 120 12.51 -3.26 14.62
N PRO A 121 12.12 -4.05 15.65
CA PRO A 121 12.03 -5.51 15.52
C PRO A 121 10.95 -5.94 14.52
N LEU A 122 9.84 -5.19 14.42
CA LEU A 122 8.82 -5.46 13.40
C LEU A 122 9.35 -5.24 11.98
N ALA A 123 10.13 -4.19 11.76
CA ALA A 123 10.77 -3.91 10.48
C ALA A 123 11.78 -5.00 10.10
N LEU A 124 12.54 -5.53 11.07
CA LEU A 124 13.44 -6.66 10.84
C LEU A 124 12.67 -7.92 10.43
N ILE A 125 11.62 -8.27 11.17
CA ILE A 125 10.79 -9.45 10.87
C ILE A 125 10.14 -9.30 9.49
N GLN A 126 9.49 -8.16 9.21
CA GLN A 126 8.85 -7.89 7.92
C GLN A 126 9.87 -7.80 6.78
N GLY A 127 11.07 -7.27 7.02
CA GLY A 127 12.16 -7.22 6.06
C GLY A 127 12.67 -8.60 5.65
N VAL A 128 12.76 -9.55 6.60
CA VAL A 128 13.08 -10.95 6.28
C VAL A 128 11.99 -11.58 5.41
N PHE A 129 10.71 -11.35 5.73
CA PHE A 129 9.61 -11.82 4.89
C PHE A 129 9.66 -11.22 3.48
N TRP A 130 9.96 -9.92 3.37
CA TRP A 130 10.08 -9.22 2.11
C TRP A 130 11.22 -9.77 1.25
N LEU A 131 12.43 -9.89 1.82
CA LEU A 131 13.59 -10.43 1.12
C LEU A 131 13.40 -11.90 0.74
N SER A 132 12.76 -12.70 1.60
CA SER A 132 12.40 -14.09 1.29
C SER A 132 11.44 -14.18 0.10
N TYR A 133 10.45 -13.28 0.03
CA TYR A 133 9.56 -13.18 -1.12
C TYR A 133 10.29 -12.80 -2.40
N MET A 134 11.15 -11.77 -2.35
CA MET A 134 11.93 -11.34 -3.52
C MET A 134 12.91 -12.41 -3.98
N HIS A 135 13.46 -13.18 -3.06
CA HIS A 135 14.39 -14.28 -3.35
C HIS A 135 13.68 -15.51 -3.93
N LYS A 136 12.43 -15.77 -3.52
CA LYS A 136 11.61 -16.94 -3.95
C LYS A 136 10.59 -16.63 -5.05
N GLY A 137 10.52 -15.40 -5.54
CA GLY A 137 9.47 -14.90 -6.43
C GLY A 137 9.25 -15.80 -7.66
N THR A 138 7.99 -16.20 -7.86
CA THR A 138 7.49 -17.05 -8.94
C THR A 138 7.70 -16.40 -10.30
N GLY A 139 8.53 -17.02 -11.14
CA GLY A 139 8.62 -16.73 -12.58
C GLY A 139 9.92 -16.03 -13.03
N THR A 140 10.29 -14.92 -12.40
CA THR A 140 11.57 -14.22 -12.67
C THR A 140 12.18 -13.72 -11.36
N PRO A 141 13.41 -14.11 -11.00
CA PRO A 141 14.04 -13.56 -9.82
C PRO A 141 14.26 -12.07 -10.02
N LEU A 142 13.61 -11.25 -9.17
CA LEU A 142 13.84 -9.81 -9.07
C LEU A 142 15.26 -9.49 -8.54
N VAL A 143 16.00 -10.53 -8.14
CA VAL A 143 17.39 -10.49 -7.72
C VAL A 143 18.27 -10.89 -8.90
N GLN A 144 19.24 -10.05 -9.24
CA GLN A 144 20.20 -10.33 -10.30
C GLN A 144 20.90 -11.68 -10.03
N PRO A 145 21.06 -12.56 -11.03
CA PRO A 145 21.65 -13.90 -10.84
C PRO A 145 23.02 -13.90 -10.13
N ALA A 146 23.78 -12.81 -10.26
CA ALA A 146 25.07 -12.59 -9.59
C ALA A 146 25.00 -12.60 -8.05
N PHE A 147 23.84 -12.31 -7.45
CA PHE A 147 23.64 -12.28 -6.00
C PHE A 147 22.94 -13.54 -5.46
N MET A 148 22.60 -14.51 -6.31
CA MET A 148 21.94 -15.76 -5.89
C MET A 148 22.92 -16.84 -5.38
N GLY A 149 24.23 -16.68 -5.60
CA GLY A 149 25.30 -17.59 -5.13
C GLY A 149 25.90 -17.24 -3.75
N ASP A 150 27.20 -17.54 -3.56
CA ASP A 150 27.99 -17.40 -2.29
C ASP A 150 27.86 -16.04 -1.55
N HIS A 151 27.34 -15.00 -2.21
CA HIS A 151 27.03 -13.70 -1.62
C HIS A 151 25.66 -13.63 -0.94
N SER A 152 24.97 -14.75 -0.76
CA SER A 152 23.68 -14.86 -0.06
C SER A 152 23.69 -14.10 1.28
N LEU A 153 24.67 -14.34 2.15
CA LEU A 153 24.73 -13.68 3.45
C LEU A 153 24.93 -12.16 3.35
N ALA A 154 25.79 -11.69 2.43
CA ALA A 154 26.00 -10.27 2.21
C ALA A 154 24.72 -9.59 1.69
N PHE A 155 24.00 -10.25 0.77
CA PHE A 155 22.70 -9.78 0.29
C PHE A 155 21.67 -9.67 1.40
N TRP A 156 21.55 -10.69 2.26
CA TRP A 156 20.61 -10.66 3.39
C TRP A 156 20.97 -9.57 4.39
N VAL A 157 22.24 -9.41 4.77
CA VAL A 157 22.67 -8.40 5.75
C VAL A 157 22.52 -6.98 5.19
N VAL A 158 22.97 -6.72 3.95
CA VAL A 158 22.87 -5.40 3.32
C VAL A 158 21.41 -5.07 2.99
N GLY A 159 20.65 -6.02 2.45
CA GLY A 159 19.23 -5.84 2.14
C GLY A 159 18.41 -5.57 3.41
N LEU A 160 18.61 -6.35 4.47
CA LEU A 160 17.86 -6.21 5.70
C LEU A 160 18.22 -4.91 6.43
N SER A 161 19.51 -4.55 6.48
CA SER A 161 19.95 -3.28 7.05
C SER A 161 19.45 -2.09 6.24
N ALA A 162 19.48 -2.14 4.91
CA ALA A 162 18.96 -1.07 4.05
C ALA A 162 17.45 -0.86 4.22
N LEU A 163 16.66 -1.94 4.23
CA LEU A 163 15.21 -1.88 4.44
C LEU A 163 14.86 -1.37 5.85
N THR A 164 15.58 -1.82 6.87
CA THR A 164 15.37 -1.38 8.25
C THR A 164 15.77 0.08 8.41
N ALA A 165 16.91 0.50 7.85
CA ALA A 165 17.36 1.88 7.87
C ALA A 165 16.38 2.81 7.12
N GLY A 166 15.88 2.39 5.96
CA GLY A 166 14.86 3.11 5.21
C GLY A 166 13.56 3.29 6.00
N CYS A 167 13.10 2.25 6.70
CA CYS A 167 11.92 2.34 7.56
C CYS A 167 12.13 3.28 8.75
N VAL A 168 13.26 3.17 9.45
CA VAL A 168 13.60 4.04 10.59
C VAL A 168 13.74 5.49 10.14
N PHE A 169 14.32 5.72 8.96
CA PHE A 169 14.41 7.06 8.36
C PHE A 169 13.03 7.65 8.07
N LEU A 170 12.11 6.87 7.46
CA LEU A 170 10.75 7.32 7.19
C LEU A 170 9.95 7.59 8.47
N MET A 171 10.12 6.75 9.50
CA MET A 171 9.54 6.97 10.82
C MET A 171 10.05 8.28 11.43
N TRP A 172 11.37 8.50 11.42
CA TRP A 172 11.97 9.75 11.90
C TRP A 172 11.43 10.95 11.14
N LEU A 173 11.36 10.87 9.81
CA LEU A 173 10.81 11.93 8.96
C LEU A 173 9.34 12.22 9.32
N GLY A 174 8.54 11.18 9.55
CA GLY A 174 7.14 11.31 9.98
C GLY A 174 7.02 12.06 11.30
N GLU A 175 7.82 11.69 12.30
CA GLU A 175 7.82 12.37 13.60
C GLU A 175 8.33 13.81 13.52
N GLN A 176 9.29 14.11 12.63
CA GLN A 176 9.70 15.50 12.39
C GLN A 176 8.55 16.31 11.78
N ILE A 177 7.80 15.77 10.82
CA ILE A 177 6.62 16.46 10.27
C ILE A 177 5.57 16.74 11.37
N ASP A 178 5.37 15.81 12.30
CA ASP A 178 4.48 15.99 13.45
C ASP A 178 4.93 17.17 14.34
N GLU A 179 6.22 17.28 14.65
CA GLU A 179 6.79 18.35 15.50
C GLU A 179 6.66 19.74 14.85
N TYR A 180 6.82 19.86 13.54
CA TYR A 180 6.70 21.13 12.82
C TYR A 180 5.25 21.52 12.45
N GLY A 181 4.25 20.73 12.88
CA GLY A 181 2.86 21.19 13.02
C GLY A 181 1.98 21.14 11.76
N LEU A 182 2.38 20.42 10.70
CA LEU A 182 1.58 20.29 9.47
C LEU A 182 0.42 19.28 9.57
N GLY A 183 0.29 18.57 10.70
CA GLY A 183 -0.73 17.55 10.92
C GLY A 183 -0.12 16.25 11.43
N ASN A 184 -0.66 15.11 10.98
CA ASN A 184 -0.10 13.78 11.26
C ASN A 184 0.91 13.40 10.15
N GLY A 185 2.20 13.40 10.48
CA GLY A 185 3.31 13.21 9.56
C GLY A 185 3.30 11.86 8.87
N VAL A 186 2.91 10.80 9.57
CA VAL A 186 2.77 9.45 8.98
C VAL A 186 1.67 9.42 7.93
N SER A 187 0.55 10.10 8.20
CA SER A 187 -0.55 10.23 7.23
C SER A 187 -0.13 11.03 5.99
N LEU A 188 0.71 12.05 6.17
CA LEU A 188 1.25 12.85 5.06
C LEU A 188 2.26 12.06 4.20
N ILE A 189 3.08 11.20 4.80
CA ILE A 189 3.97 10.30 4.06
C ILE A 189 3.16 9.33 3.18
N ILE A 190 2.09 8.74 3.74
CA ILE A 190 1.19 7.87 2.99
C ILE A 190 0.53 8.64 1.83
N LEU A 191 0.02 9.84 2.12
CA LEU A 191 -0.58 10.70 1.10
C LEU A 191 0.40 10.97 -0.05
N ALA A 192 1.64 11.36 0.28
CA ALA A 192 2.68 11.60 -0.72
C ALA A 192 2.98 10.34 -1.55
N GLY A 193 3.05 9.17 -0.93
CA GLY A 193 3.26 7.89 -1.60
C GLY A 193 2.14 7.52 -2.58
N ILE A 194 0.87 7.71 -2.18
CA ILE A 194 -0.30 7.46 -3.05
C ILE A 194 -0.32 8.46 -4.19
N VAL A 195 -0.09 9.75 -3.90
CA VAL A 195 -0.09 10.83 -4.89
C VAL A 195 1.01 10.66 -5.92
N ALA A 196 2.20 10.20 -5.51
CA ALA A 196 3.32 9.93 -6.41
C ALA A 196 3.02 8.85 -7.47
N ARG A 197 2.06 7.94 -7.19
CA ARG A 197 1.65 6.89 -8.13
C ARG A 197 0.53 7.32 -9.09
N MET A 198 -0.19 8.39 -8.78
CA MET A 198 -1.30 8.86 -9.63
C MET A 198 -0.88 9.20 -11.07
N PRO A 199 0.27 9.87 -11.33
CA PRO A 199 0.70 10.16 -12.69
C PRO A 199 0.89 8.90 -13.54
N ALA A 200 1.52 7.87 -12.99
CA ALA A 200 1.72 6.60 -13.69
C ALA A 200 0.38 5.90 -13.99
N ALA A 201 -0.59 5.96 -13.07
CA ALA A 201 -1.93 5.42 -13.29
C ALA A 201 -2.68 6.17 -14.40
N ILE A 202 -2.50 7.48 -14.53
CA ILE A 202 -3.10 8.29 -15.61
C ILE A 202 -2.48 7.92 -16.97
N VAL A 203 -1.16 7.71 -17.03
CA VAL A 203 -0.50 7.27 -18.27
C VAL A 203 -0.99 5.88 -18.68
N GLN A 204 -1.09 4.94 -17.74
CA GLN A 204 -1.67 3.61 -18.02
C GLN A 204 -3.11 3.70 -18.52
N LEU A 205 -3.92 4.55 -17.89
CA LEU A 205 -5.30 4.81 -18.34
C LEU A 205 -5.35 5.34 -19.78
N TYR A 206 -4.41 6.21 -20.16
CA TYR A 206 -4.31 6.74 -21.51
C TYR A 206 -3.86 5.67 -22.53
N GLU A 207 -2.90 4.82 -22.17
CA GLU A 207 -2.44 3.71 -23.02
C GLU A 207 -3.52 2.64 -23.26
N LEU A 208 -4.40 2.43 -22.27
CA LEU A 208 -5.52 1.48 -22.35
C LEU A 208 -6.76 2.10 -23.03
N ALA A 209 -6.75 3.40 -23.30
CA ALA A 209 -7.84 4.10 -23.98
C ALA A 209 -7.75 3.87 -25.48
N ASP A 210 -8.44 2.83 -25.95
CA ASP A 210 -8.64 2.61 -27.38
C ASP A 210 -9.92 3.33 -27.85
N PHE A 211 -9.74 4.30 -28.74
CA PHE A 211 -10.84 5.05 -29.39
C PHE A 211 -11.30 4.38 -30.71
N GLY A 212 -10.71 3.25 -31.09
CA GLY A 212 -11.04 2.47 -32.28
C GLY A 212 -12.30 1.61 -32.16
N GLN A 213 -12.81 1.13 -33.31
CA GLN A 213 -14.03 0.30 -33.39
C GLN A 213 -13.82 -1.17 -32.99
N ASN A 214 -12.58 -1.64 -32.84
CA ASN A 214 -12.27 -3.02 -32.46
C ASN A 214 -12.00 -3.15 -30.96
N ALA A 215 -13.04 -2.89 -30.16
CA ALA A 215 -12.97 -2.99 -28.72
C ALA A 215 -12.69 -4.44 -28.28
N GLN A 216 -11.44 -4.73 -27.92
CA GLN A 216 -11.09 -5.91 -27.14
C GLN A 216 -11.90 -5.90 -25.82
N PRO A 217 -12.28 -7.05 -25.25
CA PRO A 217 -13.10 -7.13 -24.03
C PRO A 217 -12.54 -6.33 -22.83
N TYR A 218 -11.22 -6.12 -22.81
CA TYR A 218 -10.47 -5.40 -21.77
C TYR A 218 -10.13 -3.94 -22.13
N SER A 219 -10.52 -3.45 -23.31
CA SER A 219 -10.27 -2.05 -23.71
C SER A 219 -11.20 -1.08 -22.95
N MET A 220 -10.66 0.09 -22.60
CA MET A 220 -11.43 1.14 -21.92
C MET A 220 -12.22 1.95 -22.94
N THR A 221 -13.45 1.50 -23.22
CA THR A 221 -14.41 2.24 -24.06
C THR A 221 -14.61 3.67 -23.51
N PRO A 222 -14.81 4.70 -24.37
CA PRO A 222 -15.04 6.08 -23.93
C PRO A 222 -16.14 6.23 -22.86
N GLY A 223 -17.19 5.40 -22.90
CA GLY A 223 -18.24 5.38 -21.89
C GLY A 223 -17.77 4.93 -20.50
N LYS A 224 -16.84 3.97 -20.42
CA LYS A 224 -16.25 3.51 -19.15
C LYS A 224 -15.34 4.58 -18.53
N ILE A 225 -14.57 5.29 -19.36
CA ILE A 225 -13.71 6.40 -18.91
C ILE A 225 -14.57 7.54 -18.37
N LEU A 226 -15.64 7.91 -19.06
CA LEU A 226 -16.57 8.93 -18.59
C LEU A 226 -17.22 8.54 -17.26
N PHE A 227 -17.65 7.28 -17.12
CA PHE A 227 -18.18 6.76 -15.86
C PHE A 227 -17.13 6.78 -14.73
N LEU A 228 -15.88 6.43 -15.02
CA LEU A 228 -14.79 6.48 -14.04
C LEU A 228 -14.53 7.91 -13.54
N VAL A 229 -14.45 8.88 -14.45
CA VAL A 229 -14.27 10.29 -14.07
C VAL A 229 -15.48 10.81 -13.30
N ALA A 230 -16.70 10.49 -13.74
CA ALA A 230 -17.92 10.89 -13.04
C ALA A 230 -18.02 10.29 -11.63
N SER A 231 -17.70 9.00 -11.47
CA SER A 231 -17.69 8.33 -10.17
C SER A 231 -16.58 8.88 -9.26
N PHE A 232 -15.40 9.21 -9.78
CA PHE A 232 -14.35 9.87 -9.03
C PHE A 232 -14.81 11.23 -8.47
N ILE A 233 -15.39 12.08 -9.32
CA ILE A 233 -15.93 13.39 -8.90
C ILE A 233 -17.04 13.20 -7.86
N PHE A 234 -17.93 12.23 -8.07
CA PHE A 234 -19.03 11.95 -7.15
C PHE A 234 -18.52 11.51 -5.77
N VAL A 235 -17.57 10.57 -5.71
CA VAL A 235 -16.99 10.07 -4.45
C VAL A 235 -16.22 11.18 -3.72
N VAL A 236 -15.41 11.96 -4.43
CA VAL A 236 -14.66 13.09 -3.84
C VAL A 236 -15.63 14.14 -3.29
N SER A 237 -16.63 14.52 -4.08
CA SER A 237 -17.64 15.51 -3.65
C SER A 237 -18.44 15.01 -2.45
N GLY A 238 -18.87 13.75 -2.46
CA GLY A 238 -19.56 13.12 -1.33
C GLY A 238 -18.70 13.09 -0.06
N SER A 239 -17.41 12.73 -0.20
CA SER A 239 -16.45 12.75 0.91
C SER A 239 -16.27 14.15 1.51
N ILE A 240 -16.15 15.18 0.66
CA ILE A 240 -16.07 16.58 1.11
C ILE A 240 -17.35 17.01 1.84
N LEU A 241 -18.52 16.64 1.32
CA LEU A 241 -19.82 16.98 1.93
C LEU A 241 -19.95 16.37 3.33
N ILE A 242 -19.59 15.09 3.49
CA ILE A 242 -19.64 14.39 4.77
C ILE A 242 -18.61 14.95 5.76
N THR A 243 -17.40 15.25 5.29
CA THR A 243 -16.33 15.77 6.16
C THR A 243 -16.57 17.21 6.62
N GLN A 244 -17.21 18.04 5.80
CA GLN A 244 -17.59 19.40 6.18
C GLN A 244 -18.92 19.47 6.96
N ALA A 245 -19.73 18.42 6.90
CA ALA A 245 -20.97 18.35 7.66
C ALA A 245 -20.71 18.42 9.17
N GLN A 246 -21.37 19.38 9.82
CA GLN A 246 -21.31 19.56 11.26
C GLN A 246 -22.70 19.83 11.83
N ARG A 247 -23.01 19.14 12.92
CA ARG A 247 -24.21 19.41 13.73
C ARG A 247 -23.86 20.48 14.75
N ARG A 248 -24.55 21.62 14.69
CA ARG A 248 -24.36 22.73 15.63
C ARG A 248 -25.32 22.54 16.81
N ILE A 249 -24.78 22.26 18.00
CA ILE A 249 -25.58 22.19 19.23
C ILE A 249 -25.45 23.54 19.96
N PRO A 250 -26.55 24.27 20.21
CA PRO A 250 -26.50 25.55 20.90
C PRO A 250 -26.13 25.34 22.37
N ILE A 251 -25.13 26.08 22.85
CA ILE A 251 -24.71 26.15 24.25
C ILE A 251 -24.96 27.56 24.78
N GLN A 252 -25.37 27.65 26.04
CA GLN A 252 -25.58 28.93 26.70
C GLN A 252 -24.38 29.23 27.59
N GLN A 253 -23.62 30.25 27.21
CA GLN A 253 -22.58 30.82 28.06
C GLN A 253 -23.24 31.52 29.26
N ALA A 254 -22.69 31.34 30.46
CA ALA A 254 -23.23 31.96 31.66
C ALA A 254 -23.28 33.49 31.51
N LYS A 255 -24.46 34.07 31.72
CA LYS A 255 -24.66 35.53 31.70
C LYS A 255 -24.29 36.10 33.07
N GLN A 256 -23.49 37.16 33.10
CA GLN A 256 -23.25 37.91 34.34
C GLN A 256 -24.04 39.22 34.29
N THR A 257 -25.02 39.34 35.18
CA THR A 257 -25.73 40.58 35.43
C THR A 257 -25.01 41.38 36.49
N ARG A 258 -24.57 42.60 36.15
CA ARG A 258 -24.00 43.55 37.11
C ARG A 258 -24.82 44.84 37.06
N GLY A 259 -25.59 45.11 38.11
CA GLY A 259 -26.56 46.20 38.14
C GLY A 259 -27.72 45.97 37.15
N ARG A 260 -28.10 47.01 36.38
CA ARG A 260 -29.20 46.96 35.38
C ARG A 260 -28.77 46.49 33.98
N ARG A 261 -27.50 46.10 33.80
CA ARG A 261 -26.94 45.65 32.51
C ARG A 261 -26.55 44.17 32.60
N VAL A 262 -27.04 43.39 31.63
CA VAL A 262 -26.62 42.00 31.39
C VAL A 262 -25.39 42.05 30.51
N TYR A 263 -24.25 41.56 30.99
CA TYR A 263 -23.05 41.35 30.19
C TYR A 263 -22.91 39.86 29.89
N GLY A 264 -22.62 39.53 28.63
CA GLY A 264 -22.54 38.14 28.16
C GLY A 264 -23.89 37.56 27.75
N GLY A 265 -23.89 36.28 27.36
CA GLY A 265 -25.07 35.57 26.84
C GLY A 265 -25.15 35.47 25.31
N SER A 266 -24.04 35.68 24.59
CA SER A 266 -24.01 35.34 23.16
C SER A 266 -24.30 33.86 22.97
N LYS A 267 -25.23 33.53 22.07
CA LYS A 267 -25.49 32.15 21.65
C LYS A 267 -24.22 31.60 21.01
N GLN A 268 -23.54 30.69 21.68
CA GLN A 268 -22.43 29.94 21.11
C GLN A 268 -22.95 28.57 20.70
N TYR A 269 -22.34 27.94 19.70
CA TYR A 269 -22.63 26.56 19.33
C TYR A 269 -21.36 25.74 19.46
N LEU A 270 -21.52 24.51 19.96
CA LEU A 270 -20.49 23.51 19.88
C LEU A 270 -20.65 22.77 18.54
N PRO A 271 -19.68 22.87 17.60
CA PRO A 271 -19.72 22.10 16.37
C PRO A 271 -19.35 20.65 16.65
N LEU A 272 -20.27 19.73 16.35
CA LEU A 272 -19.98 18.30 16.30
C LEU A 272 -19.83 17.90 14.84
N ARG A 273 -18.62 17.49 14.45
CA ARG A 273 -18.35 17.01 13.08
C ARG A 273 -18.89 15.59 12.93
N VAL A 274 -19.29 15.22 11.71
CA VAL A 274 -19.76 13.84 11.45
C VAL A 274 -18.64 12.82 11.67
N ASN A 275 -17.40 13.17 11.29
CA ASN A 275 -16.21 12.35 11.56
C ASN A 275 -15.18 13.15 12.38
N HIS A 276 -14.92 12.69 13.61
CA HIS A 276 -13.90 13.26 14.49
C HIS A 276 -12.55 12.54 14.42
N GLY A 277 -12.48 11.34 13.81
CA GLY A 277 -11.29 10.47 13.81
C GLY A 277 -10.29 10.76 12.70
N GLY A 278 -10.64 11.60 11.72
CA GLY A 278 -9.77 11.91 10.59
C GLY A 278 -9.42 10.66 9.77
N VAL A 279 -8.14 10.50 9.43
CA VAL A 279 -7.62 9.44 8.55
C VAL A 279 -7.30 8.14 9.31
N MET A 280 -7.08 8.21 10.63
CA MET A 280 -6.61 7.08 11.43
C MET A 280 -7.58 5.87 11.44
N PRO A 281 -8.91 6.03 11.57
CA PRO A 281 -9.85 4.90 11.48
C PRO A 281 -9.82 4.18 10.12
N ILE A 282 -9.58 4.90 9.02
CA ILE A 282 -9.51 4.32 7.67
C ILE A 282 -8.26 3.44 7.56
N ILE A 283 -7.10 3.95 8.02
CA ILE A 283 -5.85 3.19 8.05
C ILE A 283 -6.01 1.93 8.92
N PHE A 284 -6.65 2.07 10.08
CA PHE A 284 -6.92 0.97 10.98
C PHE A 284 -7.81 -0.10 10.31
N ALA A 285 -8.93 0.31 9.70
CA ALA A 285 -9.83 -0.60 9.00
C ALA A 285 -9.12 -1.35 7.87
N GLN A 286 -8.30 -0.65 7.09
CA GLN A 286 -7.51 -1.29 6.05
C GLN A 286 -6.55 -2.32 6.66
N SER A 287 -5.79 -1.98 7.69
CA SER A 287 -4.87 -2.94 8.32
C SER A 287 -5.57 -4.18 8.88
N LEU A 288 -6.79 -4.01 9.43
CA LEU A 288 -7.59 -5.09 9.98
C LEU A 288 -8.09 -6.02 8.88
N MET A 289 -8.49 -5.48 7.72
CA MET A 289 -8.84 -6.29 6.55
C MET A 289 -7.62 -7.06 6.01
N LEU A 290 -6.44 -6.45 6.05
CA LEU A 290 -5.20 -7.07 5.54
C LEU A 290 -4.70 -8.22 6.40
N PHE A 291 -4.79 -8.07 7.73
CA PHE A 291 -4.17 -8.98 8.67
C PHE A 291 -4.57 -10.45 8.47
N PRO A 292 -5.86 -10.82 8.36
CA PRO A 292 -6.28 -12.20 8.12
C PRO A 292 -5.69 -12.79 6.83
N GLY A 293 -5.76 -12.05 5.72
CA GLY A 293 -5.29 -12.53 4.42
C GLY A 293 -3.79 -12.80 4.38
N VAL A 294 -3.01 -11.97 5.07
CA VAL A 294 -1.54 -12.16 5.21
C VAL A 294 -1.24 -13.33 6.14
N PHE A 295 -1.91 -13.38 7.30
CA PHE A 295 -1.67 -14.41 8.31
C PHE A 295 -2.03 -15.81 7.79
N PHE A 296 -3.21 -15.98 7.21
CA PHE A 296 -3.66 -17.27 6.68
C PHE A 296 -2.86 -17.72 5.46
N GLY A 297 -2.47 -16.80 4.58
CA GLY A 297 -1.62 -17.20 3.45
C GLY A 297 -0.18 -17.53 3.89
N TRP A 298 0.34 -16.92 4.95
CA TRP A 298 1.62 -17.34 5.55
C TRP A 298 1.51 -18.72 6.18
N LEU A 299 0.45 -18.93 6.99
CA LEU A 299 0.19 -20.21 7.66
C LEU A 299 0.00 -21.33 6.64
N ASN A 300 -0.72 -21.07 5.55
CA ASN A 300 -0.89 -21.99 4.43
C ASN A 300 0.48 -22.36 3.80
N GLY A 301 1.33 -21.37 3.52
CA GLY A 301 2.68 -21.62 2.98
C GLY A 301 3.57 -22.48 3.89
N VAL A 302 3.52 -22.26 5.22
CA VAL A 302 4.25 -23.08 6.20
C VAL A 302 3.71 -24.51 6.28
N MET A 303 2.40 -24.68 6.16
CA MET A 303 1.76 -26.00 6.24
C MET A 303 2.05 -26.85 4.99
N HIS A 304 2.02 -26.25 3.78
CA HIS A 304 2.36 -26.95 2.54
C HIS A 304 3.86 -27.27 2.43
N ALA A 305 4.75 -26.42 2.96
CA ALA A 305 6.19 -26.68 2.96
C ALA A 305 6.61 -27.89 3.81
N ASN A 306 5.80 -28.30 4.79
CA ASN A 306 6.10 -29.39 5.70
C ASN A 306 5.47 -30.74 5.31
N ASN A 307 4.81 -30.83 4.13
CA ASN A 307 4.18 -32.05 3.62
C ASN A 307 3.32 -32.79 4.66
N ARG A 308 2.69 -32.05 5.59
CA ARG A 308 1.79 -32.65 6.58
C ARG A 308 0.50 -33.04 5.89
N ASP A 309 0.08 -34.30 6.10
CA ASP A 309 -1.17 -34.85 5.60
C ASP A 309 -2.34 -33.85 5.70
N PRO A 310 -3.29 -33.86 4.76
CA PRO A 310 -4.43 -32.95 4.74
C PRO A 310 -5.43 -33.28 5.86
N GLY A 311 -5.03 -33.03 7.11
CA GLY A 311 -5.90 -33.03 8.26
C GLY A 311 -6.88 -31.86 8.21
N PHE A 312 -7.89 -31.91 9.08
CA PHE A 312 -8.89 -30.86 9.24
C PHE A 312 -8.27 -29.46 9.38
N PHE A 313 -7.15 -29.34 10.10
CA PHE A 313 -6.46 -28.07 10.32
C PHE A 313 -5.86 -27.49 9.04
N THR A 314 -5.24 -28.30 8.18
CA THR A 314 -4.70 -27.84 6.88
C THR A 314 -5.81 -27.37 5.96
N ARG A 315 -6.92 -28.12 5.88
CA ARG A 315 -8.10 -27.74 5.07
C ARG A 315 -8.80 -26.49 5.60
N ALA A 316 -8.87 -26.33 6.92
CA ALA A 316 -9.42 -25.12 7.54
C ALA A 316 -8.58 -23.88 7.21
N VAL A 317 -7.25 -24.00 7.27
CA VAL A 317 -6.33 -22.91 6.91
C VAL A 317 -6.40 -22.59 5.42
N GLU A 318 -6.49 -23.59 4.56
CA GLU A 318 -6.67 -23.42 3.12
C GLU A 318 -8.00 -22.74 2.79
N PHE A 319 -9.10 -23.20 3.37
CA PHE A 319 -10.42 -22.56 3.26
C PHE A 319 -10.37 -21.09 3.68
N LEU A 320 -9.79 -20.79 4.84
CA LEU A 320 -9.67 -19.41 5.33
C LEU A 320 -8.75 -18.56 4.42
N ASN A 321 -7.67 -19.12 3.87
CA ASN A 321 -6.80 -18.39 2.95
C ASN A 321 -7.50 -18.03 1.63
N VAL A 322 -8.35 -18.92 1.12
CA VAL A 322 -9.18 -18.69 -0.07
C VAL A 322 -10.25 -17.64 0.23
N GLU A 323 -10.94 -17.76 1.36
CA GLU A 323 -12.05 -16.88 1.73
C GLU A 323 -11.62 -15.45 2.08
N PHE A 324 -10.43 -15.29 2.66
CA PHE A 324 -9.79 -13.98 2.87
C PHE A 324 -8.92 -13.55 1.67
N GLY A 325 -9.09 -14.19 0.51
CA GLY A 325 -8.47 -13.83 -0.77
C GLY A 325 -9.18 -12.69 -1.50
N ARG A 326 -8.44 -11.97 -2.35
CA ARG A 326 -9.00 -10.89 -3.17
C ARG A 326 -10.07 -11.46 -4.12
N GLY A 327 -11.31 -10.97 -4.03
CA GLY A 327 -12.44 -11.43 -4.86
C GLY A 327 -13.24 -12.61 -4.30
N ALA A 328 -12.96 -13.03 -3.05
CA ALA A 328 -13.78 -13.99 -2.32
C ALA A 328 -14.88 -13.28 -1.51
N PHE A 329 -15.86 -14.02 -0.98
CA PHE A 329 -17.12 -13.49 -0.43
C PHE A 329 -16.96 -12.44 0.70
N ILE A 330 -15.82 -12.44 1.42
CA ILE A 330 -15.53 -11.51 2.52
C ILE A 330 -14.79 -10.24 2.05
N TYR A 331 -14.23 -10.22 0.82
CA TYR A 331 -13.35 -9.17 0.28
C TYR A 331 -13.92 -8.41 -0.92
#